data_AF-A0A124GJR5-F1
#
_entry.id   AF-A0A124GJR5-F1
#
_cell.length_a   1.000
_cell.length_b   1.000
_cell.length_c   1.000
_cell.angle_alpha   90.00
_cell.angle_beta   90.00
_cell.angle_gamma   90.00
#
_symmetry.space_group_name_H-M   'P 1'
#
loop_
_entity.id
_entity.type
_entity.pdbx_description
1 polymer ?
#
loop_
_entity_poly.entity_id
_entity_poly.type
_entity_poly.pdbx_seq_one_letter_code
_entity_poly.pdbx_strand_id
1 'polypeptide(L)'
;MSAIILGWDPDRRNHQAAVERVAATGLHLGRWRVGGQLDATAGTDVWLLLEGDRGRGLIGHGVVLPEQPDAGPPPSVSPQSAAAGPDSTAVYVHIAVDSLLPPGEQIAVGLLAEAVPGIPWEAGHPEGLGVEPADEEAIRSLWRNYGPPPGLDPTLPAAGTYPQHAVIRAAVNRYEQDADARRACLAHHGTSCAACGFSFEQKYGEIGRNFIPVHHLVPAALLGSSYELDPLADLVPLCANCHAMAHAGVATPRTVAELRRIIADAGFLPGATVTDEQLEAQRQARQLLGPQ
;
A
#
# COMPACT_ATOMS: atom_id res chain seq x y z
N MET A 1 2.68 24.62 3.62
CA MET A 1 3.24 23.38 3.07
C MET A 1 2.78 22.15 3.85
N SER A 2 2.28 21.14 3.15
CA SER A 2 1.85 19.84 3.72
C SER A 2 2.48 18.63 3.03
N ALA A 3 2.98 18.80 1.80
CA ALA A 3 3.76 17.81 1.06
C ALA A 3 4.89 18.47 0.26
N ILE A 4 5.74 17.66 -0.35
CA ILE A 4 6.81 18.12 -1.25
C ILE A 4 6.79 17.36 -2.58
N ILE A 5 7.16 18.01 -3.68
CA ILE A 5 7.42 17.38 -4.98
C ILE A 5 8.92 17.26 -5.19
N LEU A 6 9.37 16.08 -5.62
CA LEU A 6 10.77 15.80 -5.94
C LEU A 6 10.90 15.21 -7.34
N GLY A 7 11.98 15.61 -8.02
CA GLY A 7 12.36 15.03 -9.30
C GLY A 7 12.78 13.56 -9.21
N TRP A 8 12.38 12.79 -10.23
CA TRP A 8 12.78 11.41 -10.46
C TRP A 8 13.45 11.27 -11.82
N ASP A 9 14.77 11.10 -11.80
CA ASP A 9 15.54 10.70 -12.98
C ASP A 9 15.45 9.18 -13.14
N PRO A 10 14.82 8.67 -14.22
CA PRO A 10 14.56 7.24 -14.38
C PRO A 10 15.83 6.41 -14.64
N ASP A 11 16.84 7.00 -15.31
CA ASP A 11 18.08 6.31 -15.64
C ASP A 11 18.97 6.25 -14.39
N ARG A 12 19.12 7.37 -13.66
CA ARG A 12 19.93 7.43 -12.43
C ARG A 12 19.36 6.57 -11.31
N ARG A 13 18.03 6.47 -11.21
CA ARG A 13 17.35 5.72 -10.13
C ARG A 13 16.97 4.30 -10.52
N ASN A 14 17.28 3.86 -11.74
CA ASN A 14 16.87 2.57 -12.29
C ASN A 14 15.37 2.30 -12.04
N HIS A 15 14.54 3.08 -12.72
CA HIS A 15 13.11 3.13 -12.47
C HIS A 15 12.43 1.75 -12.49
N GLN A 16 12.77 0.89 -13.47
CA GLN A 16 12.22 -0.46 -13.57
C GLN A 16 12.49 -1.29 -12.29
N ALA A 17 13.73 -1.30 -11.82
CA ALA A 17 14.09 -2.04 -10.60
C ALA A 17 13.46 -1.42 -9.34
N ALA A 18 13.18 -0.13 -9.33
CA ALA A 18 12.47 0.52 -8.24
C ALA A 18 10.99 0.11 -8.21
N VAL A 19 10.31 0.07 -9.35
CA VAL A 19 8.92 -0.42 -9.48
C VAL A 19 8.82 -1.87 -9.00
N GLU A 20 9.71 -2.74 -9.48
CA GLU A 20 9.76 -4.15 -9.07
C GLU A 20 10.00 -4.31 -7.57
N ARG A 21 10.86 -3.45 -6.99
CA ARG A 21 11.12 -3.46 -5.54
C ARG A 21 9.91 -3.02 -4.74
N VAL A 22 9.24 -1.93 -5.15
CA VAL A 22 8.00 -1.47 -4.47
C VAL A 22 6.94 -2.57 -4.54
N ALA A 23 6.76 -3.22 -5.70
CA ALA A 23 5.82 -4.34 -5.83
C ALA A 23 6.19 -5.54 -4.93
N ALA A 24 7.48 -5.85 -4.79
CA ALA A 24 7.94 -7.01 -4.02
C ALA A 24 8.02 -6.79 -2.51
N THR A 25 8.35 -5.57 -2.06
CA THR A 25 8.63 -5.28 -0.64
C THR A 25 7.74 -4.20 -0.04
N GLY A 26 6.86 -3.60 -0.84
CA GLY A 26 6.01 -2.46 -0.45
C GLY A 26 6.76 -1.15 -0.32
N LEU A 27 8.08 -1.11 -0.57
CA LEU A 27 8.88 0.11 -0.41
C LEU A 27 10.20 0.08 -1.18
N HIS A 28 10.61 1.24 -1.69
CA HIS A 28 11.94 1.51 -2.20
C HIS A 28 12.55 2.69 -1.42
N LEU A 29 13.71 2.46 -0.80
CA LEU A 29 14.41 3.49 -0.03
C LEU A 29 15.37 4.27 -0.92
N GLY A 30 15.32 5.59 -0.83
CA GLY A 30 16.29 6.44 -1.53
C GLY A 30 16.61 7.73 -0.76
N ARG A 31 17.60 8.45 -1.27
CA ARG A 31 18.05 9.74 -0.74
C ARG A 31 17.85 10.83 -1.79
N TRP A 32 17.40 12.00 -1.35
CA TRP A 32 17.20 13.19 -2.19
C TRP A 32 17.85 14.39 -1.56
N ARG A 33 18.38 15.28 -2.42
CA ARG A 33 18.80 16.62 -2.01
C ARG A 33 17.56 17.50 -1.96
N VAL A 34 17.41 18.28 -0.90
CA VAL A 34 16.32 19.25 -0.73
C VAL A 34 16.90 20.61 -0.39
N GLY A 35 16.21 21.68 -0.79
CA GLY A 35 16.59 23.04 -0.42
C GLY A 35 16.43 23.25 1.08
N GLY A 36 17.36 23.97 1.72
CA GLY A 36 17.34 24.17 3.18
C GLY A 36 16.16 24.99 3.72
N GLN A 37 15.32 25.54 2.84
CA GLN A 37 14.07 26.23 3.19
C GLN A 37 12.84 25.29 3.17
N LEU A 38 13.00 24.06 2.66
CA LEU A 38 11.93 23.08 2.54
C LEU A 38 11.75 22.35 3.87
N ASP A 39 10.55 22.44 4.46
CA ASP A 39 10.23 21.76 5.73
C ASP A 39 9.93 20.26 5.51
N ALA A 40 10.96 19.49 5.17
CA ALA A 40 10.87 18.06 4.89
C ALA A 40 11.09 17.22 6.16
N THR A 41 10.17 17.33 7.12
CA THR A 41 10.23 16.59 8.38
C THR A 41 9.73 15.14 8.23
N ALA A 42 9.99 14.31 9.23
CA ALA A 42 9.54 12.92 9.25
C ALA A 42 8.02 12.84 9.10
N GLY A 43 7.55 12.01 8.16
CA GLY A 43 6.13 11.85 7.88
C GLY A 43 5.57 12.82 6.83
N THR A 44 6.35 13.78 6.33
CA THR A 44 5.95 14.60 5.18
C THR A 44 5.74 13.73 3.96
N ASP A 45 4.59 13.90 3.30
CA ASP A 45 4.26 13.24 2.05
C ASP A 45 5.12 13.78 0.89
N VAL A 46 5.53 12.88 0.00
CA VAL A 46 6.43 13.14 -1.12
C VAL A 46 5.78 12.66 -2.41
N TRP A 47 5.66 13.58 -3.37
CA TRP A 47 5.21 13.33 -4.72
C TRP A 47 6.40 13.25 -5.68
N LEU A 48 6.47 12.21 -6.49
CA LEU A 48 7.59 11.98 -7.41
C LEU A 48 7.20 12.38 -8.83
N LEU A 49 7.92 13.36 -9.37
CA LEU A 49 7.74 13.86 -10.73
C LEU A 49 8.81 13.27 -11.65
N LEU A 50 8.40 12.57 -12.70
CA LEU A 50 9.32 12.04 -13.70
C LEU A 50 10.00 13.18 -14.45
N GLU A 51 11.33 13.17 -14.45
CA GLU A 51 12.18 14.12 -15.16
C GLU A 51 12.69 13.51 -16.48
N GLY A 52 12.96 14.37 -17.46
CA GLY A 52 13.53 13.97 -18.75
C GLY A 52 12.61 14.19 -19.95
N ASP A 53 13.07 13.75 -21.10
CA ASP A 53 12.41 13.88 -22.41
C ASP A 53 11.46 12.71 -22.73
N ARG A 54 11.56 11.61 -21.97
CA ARG A 54 10.74 10.39 -22.13
C ARG A 54 9.29 10.51 -21.62
N GLY A 55 8.84 11.73 -21.34
CA GLY A 55 7.54 12.07 -20.80
C GLY A 55 7.63 12.53 -19.35
N ARG A 56 7.04 13.70 -19.06
CA ARG A 56 6.91 14.24 -17.70
C ARG A 56 5.55 13.85 -17.13
N GLY A 57 5.50 13.68 -15.82
CA GLY A 57 4.26 13.38 -15.12
C GLY A 57 4.50 12.87 -13.71
N LEU A 58 3.43 12.85 -12.92
CA LEU A 58 3.48 12.33 -11.56
C LEU A 58 3.51 10.79 -11.63
N ILE A 59 4.52 10.19 -11.00
CA ILE A 59 4.78 8.75 -11.09
C ILE A 59 4.71 8.02 -9.76
N GLY A 60 4.70 8.72 -8.62
CA GLY A 60 4.89 8.02 -7.37
C GLY A 60 4.59 8.84 -6.15
N HIS A 61 4.48 8.10 -5.06
CA HIS A 61 4.28 8.59 -3.71
C HIS A 61 5.36 8.00 -2.80
N GLY A 62 5.75 8.78 -1.81
CA GLY A 62 6.61 8.33 -0.73
C GLY A 62 6.45 9.19 0.49
N VAL A 63 7.21 8.85 1.53
CA VAL A 63 7.17 9.55 2.80
C VAL A 63 8.59 9.80 3.28
N VAL A 64 8.84 11.00 3.79
CA VAL A 64 10.11 11.31 4.45
C VAL A 64 10.24 10.46 5.71
N LEU A 65 11.33 9.71 5.80
CA LEU A 65 11.63 8.90 6.97
C LEU A 65 12.18 9.76 8.10
N PRO A 66 11.95 9.39 9.37
CA PRO A 66 12.65 10.00 10.47
C PRO A 66 14.16 9.86 10.26
N GLU A 67 14.90 10.93 10.55
CA GLU A 67 16.36 10.87 10.64
C GLU A 67 16.73 9.69 11.55
N GLN A 68 17.49 8.75 11.00
CA GLN A 68 18.13 7.74 11.84
C GLN A 68 19.11 8.53 12.72
N PRO A 69 19.06 8.46 14.05
CA PRO A 69 20.17 8.95 14.85
C PRO A 69 21.41 8.24 14.35
N ASP A 70 22.44 9.00 13.94
CA ASP A 70 23.65 8.54 13.26
C ASP A 70 23.95 7.07 13.59
N ALA A 71 23.74 6.18 12.62
CA ALA A 71 24.45 4.91 12.67
C ALA A 71 25.92 5.31 12.66
N GLY A 72 26.55 5.25 13.85
CA GLY A 72 27.92 5.67 14.05
C GLY A 72 28.81 5.11 12.92
N PRO A 73 29.87 5.84 12.55
CA PRO A 73 30.63 5.53 11.35
C PRO A 73 31.03 4.05 11.34
N PRO A 74 30.94 3.37 10.18
CA PRO A 74 31.37 1.99 10.08
C PRO A 74 32.82 1.88 10.60
N PRO A 75 33.18 0.80 11.33
CA PRO A 75 34.52 0.68 11.86
C PRO A 75 35.50 0.64 10.68
N SER A 76 36.45 1.57 10.71
CA SER A 76 37.59 1.76 9.79
C SER A 76 37.32 2.45 8.46
N VAL A 77 37.44 3.78 8.46
CA VAL A 77 38.21 4.47 7.41
C VAL A 77 38.99 5.61 8.06
N SER A 78 40.32 5.56 7.97
CA SER A 78 41.22 6.59 8.51
C SER A 78 41.02 7.95 7.83
N PRO A 79 41.22 9.08 8.52
CA PRO A 79 40.92 10.40 7.98
C PRO A 79 42.06 10.88 7.09
N GLN A 80 41.82 11.07 5.80
CA GLN A 80 42.65 11.94 4.96
C GLN A 80 41.80 12.89 4.12
N SER A 81 41.98 14.16 4.46
CA SER A 81 41.63 15.44 3.83
C SER A 81 40.85 15.48 2.51
N ALA A 82 39.77 16.27 2.51
CA ALA A 82 39.50 17.24 1.46
C ALA A 82 38.86 18.50 2.07
N ALA A 83 39.44 19.65 1.76
CA ALA A 83 39.05 20.96 2.27
C ALA A 83 37.63 21.34 1.83
N ALA A 84 36.77 21.71 2.79
CA ALA A 84 35.46 22.29 2.54
C ALA A 84 35.59 23.82 2.43
N GLY A 85 35.20 24.37 1.27
CA GLY A 85 34.91 25.80 1.14
C GLY A 85 33.54 26.15 1.76
N PRO A 86 33.29 27.42 2.11
CA PRO A 86 32.03 27.83 2.73
C PRO A 86 31.03 28.22 1.63
N ASP A 87 30.02 27.38 1.36
CA ASP A 87 28.61 27.78 1.21
C ASP A 87 27.74 26.60 0.74
N SER A 88 26.57 26.46 1.36
CA SER A 88 25.54 25.41 1.17
C SER A 88 25.90 24.01 1.67
N THR A 89 25.63 23.75 2.97
CA THR A 89 25.44 22.38 3.45
C THR A 89 24.19 21.81 2.77
N ALA A 90 24.37 21.03 1.71
CA ALA A 90 23.28 20.37 1.02
C ALA A 90 22.49 19.49 2.02
N VAL A 91 21.21 19.82 2.22
CA VAL A 91 20.30 19.04 3.07
C VAL A 91 19.86 17.82 2.28
N TYR A 92 19.92 16.66 2.91
CA TYR A 92 19.45 15.42 2.31
C TYR A 92 18.43 14.75 3.20
N VAL A 93 17.38 14.21 2.59
CA VAL A 93 16.35 13.44 3.28
C VAL A 93 16.30 12.01 2.76
N HIS A 94 15.93 11.09 3.66
CA HIS A 94 15.64 9.71 3.32
C HIS A 94 14.15 9.56 3.05
N ILE A 95 13.81 8.86 1.98
CA ILE A 95 12.42 8.71 1.54
C ILE A 95 12.13 7.24 1.33
N ALA A 96 11.02 6.79 1.91
CA ALA A 96 10.43 5.50 1.57
C ALA A 96 9.38 5.73 0.49
N VAL A 97 9.74 5.42 -0.74
CA VAL A 97 8.80 5.37 -1.87
C VAL A 97 7.94 4.15 -1.69
N ASP A 98 6.65 4.34 -1.43
CA ASP A 98 5.68 3.27 -1.16
C ASP A 98 4.68 3.06 -2.30
N SER A 99 4.73 3.90 -3.33
CA SER A 99 4.08 3.65 -4.60
C SER A 99 4.86 4.24 -5.77
N LEU A 100 4.92 3.49 -6.86
CA LEU A 100 5.58 3.91 -8.09
C LEU A 100 4.88 3.27 -9.30
N LEU A 101 4.46 4.10 -10.25
CA LEU A 101 3.82 3.69 -11.49
C LEU A 101 4.86 3.13 -12.47
N PRO A 102 4.52 2.10 -13.27
CA PRO A 102 5.37 1.63 -14.36
C PRO A 102 5.67 2.71 -15.42
N PRO A 103 6.74 2.54 -16.23
CA PRO A 103 7.01 3.43 -17.35
C PRO A 103 5.81 3.59 -18.29
N GLY A 104 5.45 4.83 -18.60
CA GLY A 104 4.35 5.15 -19.52
C GLY A 104 2.99 5.31 -18.85
N GLU A 105 2.86 4.99 -17.57
CA GLU A 105 1.61 5.14 -16.80
C GLU A 105 1.55 6.42 -15.98
N GLN A 106 2.54 7.32 -16.12
CA GLN A 106 2.56 8.59 -15.38
C GLN A 106 1.29 9.42 -15.59
N ILE A 107 0.84 10.09 -14.53
CA ILE A 107 -0.24 11.07 -14.63
C ILE A 107 0.29 12.27 -15.42
N ALA A 108 -0.31 12.52 -16.58
CA ALA A 108 0.16 13.51 -17.53
C ALA A 108 0.16 14.94 -16.96
N VAL A 109 1.19 15.72 -17.32
CA VAL A 109 1.32 17.13 -16.91
C VAL A 109 0.09 17.96 -17.29
N GLY A 110 -0.56 17.68 -18.42
CA GLY A 110 -1.78 18.39 -18.82
C GLY A 110 -2.91 18.28 -17.78
N LEU A 111 -3.14 17.08 -17.22
CA LEU A 111 -4.13 16.88 -16.15
C LEU A 111 -3.71 17.55 -14.85
N LEU A 112 -2.42 17.46 -14.52
CA LEU A 112 -1.85 18.08 -13.32
C LEU A 112 -1.94 19.61 -13.37
N ALA A 113 -1.64 20.22 -14.52
CA ALA A 113 -1.72 21.66 -14.73
C ALA A 113 -3.15 22.19 -14.75
N GLU A 114 -4.10 21.39 -15.24
CA GLU A 114 -5.53 21.73 -15.19
C GLU A 114 -6.06 21.71 -13.75
N ALA A 115 -5.72 20.68 -12.97
CA ALA A 115 -6.16 20.55 -11.59
C ALA A 115 -5.42 21.50 -10.63
N VAL A 116 -4.13 21.73 -10.88
CA VAL A 116 -3.20 22.46 -10.02
C VAL A 116 -2.32 23.39 -10.86
N PRO A 117 -2.87 24.53 -11.33
CA PRO A 117 -2.15 25.45 -12.23
C PRO A 117 -1.02 26.23 -11.55
N GLY A 118 -1.00 26.29 -10.22
CA GLY A 118 0.01 27.01 -9.44
C GLY A 118 1.40 26.35 -9.43
N ILE A 119 1.48 25.08 -9.82
CA ILE A 119 2.73 24.31 -9.80
C ILE A 119 3.34 24.28 -11.21
N PRO A 120 4.65 24.62 -11.35
CA PRO A 120 5.33 24.57 -12.64
C PRO A 120 5.75 23.14 -12.98
N TRP A 121 4.79 22.29 -13.36
CA TRP A 121 4.97 20.86 -13.64
C TRP A 121 5.98 20.52 -14.76
N GLU A 122 6.24 21.46 -15.66
CA GLU A 122 7.24 21.31 -16.74
C GLU A 122 8.67 21.66 -16.28
N ALA A 123 8.82 22.30 -15.12
CA ALA A 123 10.12 22.62 -14.56
C ALA A 123 10.79 21.40 -13.94
N GLY A 124 12.12 21.41 -13.84
CA GLY A 124 12.83 20.50 -12.95
C GLY A 124 12.70 20.97 -11.49
N HIS A 125 12.77 20.04 -10.54
CA HIS A 125 12.73 20.35 -9.10
C HIS A 125 13.96 19.78 -8.38
N PRO A 126 15.19 20.25 -8.71
CA PRO A 126 16.43 19.68 -8.18
C PRO A 126 16.66 19.91 -6.68
N GLU A 127 15.88 20.81 -6.07
CA GLU A 127 15.87 21.11 -4.63
C GLU A 127 14.52 20.80 -3.98
N GLY A 128 13.61 20.19 -4.75
CA GLY A 128 12.22 20.00 -4.38
C GLY A 128 11.37 21.27 -4.43
N LEU A 129 10.06 21.07 -4.36
CA LEU A 129 9.05 22.13 -4.33
C LEU A 129 8.08 21.84 -3.19
N GLY A 130 7.81 22.85 -2.36
CA GLY A 130 6.78 22.75 -1.33
C GLY A 130 5.38 22.83 -1.95
N VAL A 131 4.47 21.98 -1.47
CA VAL A 131 3.08 21.93 -1.90
C VAL A 131 2.18 22.46 -0.80
N GLU A 132 1.30 23.38 -1.14
CA GLU A 132 0.30 23.91 -0.21
C GLU A 132 -0.89 22.95 -0.05
N PRO A 133 -1.59 22.96 1.10
CA PRO A 133 -2.63 21.97 1.40
C PRO A 133 -3.75 21.83 0.36
N ALA A 134 -4.16 22.94 -0.27
CA ALA A 134 -5.19 22.92 -1.30
C ALA A 134 -4.71 22.22 -2.58
N ASP A 135 -3.46 22.47 -2.97
CA ASP A 135 -2.85 21.85 -4.15
C ASP A 135 -2.59 20.36 -3.91
N GLU A 136 -2.19 19.98 -2.69
CA GLU A 136 -1.99 18.58 -2.31
C GLU A 136 -3.30 17.77 -2.38
N GLU A 137 -4.42 18.31 -1.90
CA GLU A 137 -5.72 17.62 -2.00
C GLU A 137 -6.13 17.39 -3.46
N ALA A 138 -5.84 18.35 -4.34
CA ALA A 138 -6.07 18.19 -5.78
C ALA A 138 -5.13 17.12 -6.39
N ILE A 139 -3.86 17.08 -6.01
CA ILE A 139 -2.92 16.02 -6.42
C ILE A 139 -3.42 14.65 -5.95
N ARG A 140 -3.84 14.52 -4.69
CA ARG A 140 -4.40 13.27 -4.14
C ARG A 140 -5.67 12.85 -4.88
N SER A 141 -6.52 13.80 -5.26
CA SER A 141 -7.71 13.52 -6.06
C SER A 141 -7.35 12.93 -7.42
N LEU A 142 -6.33 13.46 -8.11
CA LEU A 142 -5.83 12.86 -9.35
C LEU A 142 -5.21 11.49 -9.09
N TRP A 143 -4.42 11.35 -8.03
CA TRP A 143 -3.78 10.08 -7.67
C TRP A 143 -4.78 8.97 -7.37
N ARG A 144 -5.92 9.27 -6.72
CA ARG A 144 -7.01 8.30 -6.50
C ARG A 144 -7.64 7.79 -7.80
N ASN A 145 -7.66 8.61 -8.84
CA ASN A 145 -8.34 8.31 -10.09
C ASN A 145 -7.41 7.68 -11.13
N TYR A 146 -6.13 8.07 -11.13
CA TYR A 146 -5.15 7.71 -12.17
C TYR A 146 -3.87 7.07 -11.61
N GLY A 147 -3.73 6.97 -10.29
CA GLY A 147 -2.62 6.27 -9.64
C GLY A 147 -2.73 4.75 -9.77
N PRO A 148 -1.93 3.99 -9.02
CA PRO A 148 -1.92 2.54 -9.13
C PRO A 148 -3.30 1.96 -8.77
N PRO A 149 -3.71 0.85 -9.41
CA PRO A 149 -4.91 0.15 -8.99
C PRO A 149 -4.77 -0.32 -7.53
N PRO A 150 -5.90 -0.52 -6.81
CA PRO A 150 -5.88 -1.18 -5.52
C PRO A 150 -5.16 -2.53 -5.61
N GLY A 151 -4.46 -2.91 -4.54
CA GLY A 151 -3.81 -4.22 -4.46
C GLY A 151 -4.81 -5.38 -4.49
N LEU A 152 -4.32 -6.61 -4.28
CA LEU A 152 -5.19 -7.79 -4.24
C LEU A 152 -6.26 -7.72 -3.14
N ASP A 153 -5.97 -7.03 -2.04
CA ASP A 153 -6.94 -6.69 -1.02
C ASP A 153 -7.48 -5.26 -1.26
N PRO A 154 -8.71 -5.11 -1.76
CA PRO A 154 -9.29 -3.79 -2.02
C PRO A 154 -9.68 -3.02 -0.75
N THR A 155 -9.57 -3.65 0.43
CA THR A 155 -9.83 -2.98 1.72
C THR A 155 -8.62 -2.23 2.24
N LEU A 156 -7.44 -2.47 1.66
CA LEU A 156 -6.22 -1.72 1.97
C LEU A 156 -6.13 -0.48 1.08
N PRO A 157 -5.95 0.73 1.64
CA PRO A 157 -5.82 1.93 0.85
C PRO A 157 -4.52 1.91 0.04
N ALA A 158 -4.58 2.32 -1.23
CA ALA A 158 -3.39 2.55 -2.03
C ALA A 158 -2.56 3.69 -1.42
N ALA A 159 -1.24 3.54 -1.38
CA ALA A 159 -0.36 4.58 -0.82
C ALA A 159 -0.54 5.91 -1.57
N GLY A 160 -0.52 7.02 -0.83
CA GLY A 160 -0.81 8.37 -1.34
C GLY A 160 -2.31 8.71 -1.45
N THR A 161 -3.22 7.76 -1.23
CA THR A 161 -4.68 8.04 -1.23
C THR A 161 -5.12 8.93 -0.09
N TYR A 162 -4.59 8.67 1.11
CA TYR A 162 -4.85 9.40 2.34
C TYR A 162 -3.57 10.09 2.82
N PRO A 163 -3.68 11.23 3.54
CA PRO A 163 -2.54 11.85 4.19
C PRO A 163 -1.81 10.90 5.13
N GLN A 164 -0.48 11.05 5.25
CA GLN A 164 0.33 10.13 6.03
C GLN A 164 -0.10 10.04 7.51
N HIS A 165 -0.59 11.13 8.10
CA HIS A 165 -1.07 11.17 9.48
C HIS A 165 -2.42 10.43 9.70
N ALA A 166 -3.13 10.08 8.62
CA ALA A 166 -4.41 9.38 8.66
C ALA A 166 -4.29 7.87 8.39
N VAL A 167 -3.08 7.38 8.12
CA VAL A 167 -2.82 5.96 7.85
C VAL A 167 -1.84 5.36 8.85
N ILE A 168 -2.00 4.07 9.08
CA ILE A 168 -1.01 3.25 9.78
C ILE A 168 -0.50 2.18 8.83
N ARG A 169 0.79 1.84 8.93
CA ARG A 169 1.35 0.72 8.18
C ARG A 169 1.10 -0.57 8.95
N ALA A 170 0.43 -1.51 8.30
CA ALA A 170 0.26 -2.87 8.78
C ALA A 170 1.04 -3.83 7.87
N ALA A 171 1.78 -4.77 8.47
CA ALA A 171 2.41 -5.83 7.70
C ALA A 171 1.35 -6.85 7.26
N VAL A 172 1.44 -7.29 6.00
CA VAL A 172 0.58 -8.33 5.42
C VAL A 172 1.41 -9.53 5.00
N ASN A 173 0.78 -10.69 4.88
CA ASN A 173 1.47 -11.91 4.43
C ASN A 173 1.76 -11.81 2.92
N ARG A 174 3.04 -11.73 2.55
CA ARG A 174 3.48 -11.66 1.15
C ARG A 174 2.98 -12.83 0.28
N TYR A 175 2.83 -14.03 0.85
CA TYR A 175 2.42 -15.22 0.10
C TYR A 175 0.93 -15.17 -0.27
N GLU A 176 0.11 -14.54 0.58
CA GLU A 176 -1.32 -14.31 0.30
C GLU A 176 -1.54 -13.11 -0.63
N GLN A 177 -0.50 -12.29 -0.84
CA GLN A 177 -0.51 -11.09 -1.67
C GLN A 177 0.26 -11.26 -2.99
N ASP A 178 0.71 -12.48 -3.30
CA ASP A 178 1.40 -12.79 -4.56
C ASP A 178 0.38 -13.07 -5.67
N ALA A 179 0.33 -12.18 -6.66
CA ALA A 179 -0.63 -12.26 -7.76
C ALA A 179 -0.43 -13.49 -8.65
N ASP A 180 0.81 -13.96 -8.82
CA ASP A 180 1.15 -15.09 -9.66
C ASP A 180 0.79 -16.40 -8.96
N ALA A 181 1.19 -16.52 -7.68
CA ALA A 181 0.82 -17.66 -6.85
C ALA A 181 -0.70 -17.77 -6.70
N ARG A 182 -1.39 -16.63 -6.48
CA ARG A 182 -2.84 -16.60 -6.44
C ARG A 182 -3.47 -17.09 -7.74
N ARG A 183 -3.02 -16.62 -8.90
CA ARG A 183 -3.54 -17.11 -10.19
C ARG A 183 -3.36 -18.63 -10.34
N ALA A 184 -2.19 -19.16 -9.97
CA ALA A 184 -1.93 -20.60 -10.01
C ALA A 184 -2.83 -21.39 -9.06
N CYS A 185 -3.00 -20.92 -7.82
CA CYS A 185 -3.90 -21.50 -6.83
C CYS A 185 -5.35 -21.55 -7.34
N LEU A 186 -5.87 -20.44 -7.86
CA LEU A 186 -7.27 -20.39 -8.37
C LEU A 186 -7.46 -21.23 -9.63
N ALA A 187 -6.46 -21.33 -10.50
CA ALA A 187 -6.51 -22.21 -11.66
C ALA A 187 -6.59 -23.70 -11.25
N HIS A 188 -5.96 -24.07 -10.13
CA HIS A 188 -5.96 -25.44 -9.62
C HIS A 188 -7.20 -25.77 -8.77
N HIS A 189 -7.54 -24.92 -7.80
CA HIS A 189 -8.59 -25.16 -6.80
C HIS A 189 -9.96 -24.59 -7.18
N GLY A 190 -10.03 -23.71 -8.18
CA GLY A 190 -11.23 -22.96 -8.54
C GLY A 190 -11.46 -21.71 -7.68
N THR A 191 -12.62 -21.08 -7.85
CA THR A 191 -12.95 -19.77 -7.27
C THR A 191 -13.97 -19.81 -6.12
N SER A 192 -14.35 -21.00 -5.69
CA SER A 192 -15.25 -21.21 -4.54
C SER A 192 -14.46 -21.39 -3.25
N CYS A 193 -15.00 -20.88 -2.14
CA CYS A 193 -14.38 -21.04 -0.83
C CYS A 193 -14.26 -22.53 -0.48
N ALA A 194 -13.03 -22.98 -0.20
CA ALA A 194 -12.78 -24.37 0.17
C ALA A 194 -13.47 -24.77 1.48
N ALA A 195 -13.76 -23.82 2.38
CA ALA A 195 -14.46 -24.11 3.64
C ALA A 195 -15.98 -24.17 3.46
N CYS A 196 -16.62 -23.06 3.03
CA CYS A 196 -18.07 -22.93 3.03
C CYS A 196 -18.75 -23.01 1.65
N GLY A 197 -17.97 -23.14 0.57
CA GLY A 197 -18.48 -23.19 -0.80
C GLY A 197 -18.94 -21.84 -1.37
N PHE A 198 -18.83 -20.73 -0.63
CA PHE A 198 -19.20 -19.41 -1.12
C PHE A 198 -18.44 -19.04 -2.40
N SER A 199 -19.16 -18.58 -3.41
CA SER A 199 -18.59 -18.05 -4.66
C SER A 199 -18.96 -16.58 -4.80
N PHE A 200 -17.95 -15.72 -4.93
CA PHE A 200 -18.15 -14.29 -5.13
C PHE A 200 -18.83 -14.01 -6.47
N GLU A 201 -18.46 -14.71 -7.54
CA GLU A 201 -19.09 -14.55 -8.85
C GLU A 201 -20.57 -14.94 -8.83
N GLN A 202 -20.91 -16.06 -8.20
CA GLN A 202 -22.32 -16.47 -8.08
C GLN A 202 -23.14 -15.48 -7.22
N LYS A 203 -22.53 -14.85 -6.21
CA LYS A 203 -23.23 -13.94 -5.30
C LYS A 203 -23.32 -12.51 -5.82
N TYR A 204 -22.26 -12.00 -6.45
CA TYR A 204 -22.09 -10.59 -6.82
C TYR A 204 -22.00 -10.37 -8.33
N GLY A 205 -22.03 -11.43 -9.15
CA GLY A 205 -21.91 -11.33 -10.59
C GLY A 205 -20.48 -11.00 -11.03
N GLU A 206 -20.35 -10.22 -12.10
CA GLU A 206 -19.07 -9.96 -12.77
C GLU A 206 -18.00 -9.37 -11.85
N ILE A 207 -18.39 -8.48 -10.92
CA ILE A 207 -17.43 -7.87 -9.97
C ILE A 207 -16.82 -8.90 -8.99
N GLY A 208 -17.46 -10.07 -8.85
CA GLY A 208 -16.97 -11.17 -8.01
C GLY A 208 -16.14 -12.20 -8.77
N ARG A 209 -16.02 -12.08 -10.11
CA ARG A 209 -15.25 -13.02 -10.93
C ARG A 209 -13.79 -13.00 -10.52
N ASN A 210 -13.25 -14.19 -10.25
CA ASN A 210 -11.87 -14.38 -9.78
C ASN A 210 -11.50 -13.49 -8.58
N PHE A 211 -12.45 -13.06 -7.74
CA PHE A 211 -12.19 -12.15 -6.62
C PHE A 211 -11.60 -12.87 -5.39
N ILE A 212 -11.99 -14.12 -5.15
CA ILE A 212 -11.74 -14.81 -3.88
C ILE A 212 -10.27 -14.68 -3.38
N PRO A 213 -10.05 -14.28 -2.11
CA PRO A 213 -8.72 -14.29 -1.51
C PRO A 213 -8.16 -15.71 -1.37
N VAL A 214 -6.84 -15.80 -1.27
CA VAL A 214 -6.14 -17.06 -0.98
C VAL A 214 -5.53 -17.01 0.42
N HIS A 215 -5.53 -18.16 1.09
CA HIS A 215 -4.98 -18.32 2.41
C HIS A 215 -3.73 -19.18 2.36
N HIS A 216 -2.67 -18.75 3.05
CA HIS A 216 -1.44 -19.51 3.20
C HIS A 216 -1.53 -20.50 4.36
N LEU A 217 -1.40 -21.78 4.03
CA LEU A 217 -1.62 -22.91 4.96
C LEU A 217 -0.39 -23.22 5.82
N VAL A 218 0.81 -22.85 5.37
CA VAL A 218 2.05 -23.19 6.08
C VAL A 218 2.20 -22.28 7.30
N PRO A 219 2.21 -22.83 8.53
CA PRO A 219 2.36 -22.03 9.73
C PRO A 219 3.68 -21.26 9.73
N ALA A 220 3.67 -20.05 10.31
CA ALA A 220 4.85 -19.17 10.36
C ALA A 220 6.10 -19.85 10.94
N ALA A 221 5.94 -20.76 11.90
CA ALA A 221 7.03 -21.50 12.52
C ALA A 221 7.79 -22.44 11.55
N LEU A 222 7.20 -22.76 10.39
CA LEU A 222 7.81 -23.61 9.37
C LEU A 222 8.44 -22.80 8.23
N LEU A 223 8.35 -21.47 8.26
CA LEU A 223 8.90 -20.58 7.24
C LEU A 223 10.40 -20.34 7.51
N GLY A 224 11.23 -21.28 7.06
CA GLY A 224 12.69 -21.16 7.09
C GLY A 224 13.26 -20.36 5.92
N SER A 225 14.58 -20.10 5.95
CA SER A 225 15.29 -19.36 4.89
C SER A 225 15.28 -20.04 3.52
N SER A 226 15.00 -21.34 3.46
CA SER A 226 14.88 -22.13 2.23
C SER A 226 13.43 -22.43 1.84
N TYR A 227 12.46 -21.78 2.47
CA TYR A 227 11.06 -21.99 2.13
C TYR A 227 10.75 -21.32 0.78
N GLU A 228 10.23 -22.12 -0.14
CA GLU A 228 9.67 -21.66 -1.41
C GLU A 228 8.18 -21.98 -1.40
N LEU A 229 7.37 -21.00 -1.78
CA LEU A 229 5.92 -21.16 -1.85
C LEU A 229 5.57 -22.12 -2.99
N ASP A 230 4.86 -23.22 -2.68
CA ASP A 230 4.14 -24.01 -3.68
C ASP A 230 2.68 -23.52 -3.74
N PRO A 231 2.26 -22.76 -4.78
CA PRO A 231 0.92 -22.19 -4.81
C PRO A 231 -0.21 -23.23 -4.85
N LEU A 232 0.07 -24.48 -5.22
CA LEU A 232 -0.93 -25.54 -5.32
C LEU A 232 -1.11 -26.23 -3.97
N ALA A 233 -0.02 -26.45 -3.24
CA ALA A 233 -0.04 -27.14 -1.95
C ALA A 233 -0.24 -26.19 -0.75
N ASP A 234 0.34 -25.00 -0.82
CA ASP A 234 0.45 -24.09 0.32
C ASP A 234 -0.64 -23.01 0.33
N LEU A 235 -1.35 -22.82 -0.77
CA LEU A 235 -2.45 -21.85 -0.86
C LEU A 235 -3.80 -22.53 -1.06
N VAL A 236 -4.85 -21.93 -0.51
CA VAL A 236 -6.23 -22.37 -0.72
C VAL A 236 -7.19 -21.18 -0.84
N PRO A 237 -8.20 -21.21 -1.74
CA PRO A 237 -9.19 -20.15 -1.81
C PRO A 237 -10.12 -20.17 -0.60
N LEU A 238 -10.20 -19.05 0.13
CA LEU A 238 -11.16 -18.84 1.22
C LEU A 238 -11.90 -17.52 1.02
N CYS A 239 -13.20 -17.48 1.33
CA CYS A 239 -13.92 -16.21 1.37
C CYS A 239 -13.46 -15.37 2.56
N ALA A 240 -13.67 -14.04 2.50
CA ALA A 240 -13.21 -13.10 3.53
C ALA A 240 -13.62 -13.51 4.95
N ASN A 241 -14.85 -14.03 5.13
CA ASN A 241 -15.33 -14.50 6.42
C ASN A 241 -14.57 -15.75 6.90
N CYS A 242 -14.41 -16.76 6.05
CA CYS A 242 -13.68 -17.98 6.41
C CYS A 242 -12.19 -17.73 6.62
N HIS A 243 -11.59 -16.80 5.85
CA HIS A 243 -10.21 -16.37 6.03
C HIS A 243 -10.00 -15.69 7.38
N ALA A 244 -10.87 -14.74 7.74
CA ALA A 244 -10.84 -14.13 9.08
C ALA A 244 -11.01 -15.19 10.19
N MET A 245 -11.94 -16.15 10.02
CA MET A 245 -12.15 -17.23 11.00
C MET A 245 -11.01 -18.24 11.05
N ALA A 246 -10.19 -18.35 10.00
CA ALA A 246 -8.96 -19.15 10.05
C ALA A 246 -7.99 -18.58 11.09
N HIS A 247 -7.88 -17.26 11.19
CA HIS A 247 -6.96 -16.57 12.10
C HIS A 247 -7.56 -16.21 13.47
N ALA A 248 -8.90 -16.17 13.59
CA ALA A 248 -9.57 -15.64 14.78
C ALA A 248 -9.22 -16.39 16.08
N GLY A 249 -8.51 -15.71 16.99
CA GLY A 249 -8.21 -16.20 18.33
C GLY A 249 -7.24 -17.39 18.39
N VAL A 250 -6.45 -17.61 17.34
CA VAL A 250 -5.47 -18.71 17.26
C VAL A 250 -4.11 -18.22 16.78
N ALA A 251 -3.04 -18.83 17.30
CA ALA A 251 -1.67 -18.51 16.86
C ALA A 251 -1.26 -19.26 15.58
N THR A 252 -1.90 -20.41 15.32
CA THR A 252 -1.77 -21.16 14.06
C THR A 252 -3.12 -21.12 13.37
N PRO A 253 -3.20 -20.73 12.08
CA PRO A 253 -4.46 -20.67 11.37
C PRO A 253 -5.18 -22.01 11.36
N ARG A 254 -6.51 -21.99 11.54
CA ARG A 254 -7.33 -23.19 11.42
C ARG A 254 -7.30 -23.72 9.99
N THR A 255 -7.23 -25.04 9.88
CA THR A 255 -7.31 -25.75 8.62
C THR A 255 -8.72 -25.66 8.00
N VAL A 256 -8.81 -25.90 6.69
CA VAL A 256 -10.10 -25.99 5.99
C VAL A 256 -11.02 -27.05 6.62
N ALA A 257 -10.45 -28.17 7.08
CA ALA A 257 -11.22 -29.23 7.73
C ALA A 257 -11.82 -28.78 9.07
N GLU A 258 -11.05 -28.03 9.88
CA GLU A 258 -11.55 -27.44 11.12
C GLU A 258 -12.64 -26.41 10.86
N LEU A 259 -12.45 -25.53 9.86
CA LEU A 259 -13.47 -24.55 9.48
C LEU A 259 -14.77 -25.23 9.02
N ARG A 260 -14.67 -26.27 8.17
CA ARG A 260 -15.84 -27.07 7.76
C ARG A 260 -16.56 -27.68 8.95
N ARG A 261 -15.82 -28.22 9.92
CA ARG A 261 -16.39 -28.79 11.15
C ARG A 261 -17.10 -27.73 11.99
N ILE A 262 -16.47 -26.57 12.23
CA ILE A 262 -17.08 -25.46 12.97
C ILE A 262 -18.37 -25.00 12.30
N ILE A 263 -18.39 -24.88 10.97
CA ILE A 263 -19.57 -24.50 10.20
C ILE A 263 -20.68 -25.56 10.35
N ALA A 264 -20.34 -26.84 10.24
CA ALA A 264 -21.29 -27.93 10.38
C ALA A 264 -21.89 -28.01 11.80
N ASP A 265 -21.05 -27.83 12.83
CA ASP A 265 -21.43 -27.91 14.24
C ASP A 265 -22.28 -26.69 14.66
N ALA A 266 -22.08 -25.52 14.05
CA ALA A 266 -22.87 -24.31 14.32
C ALA A 266 -24.34 -24.44 13.88
N GLY A 267 -24.66 -25.39 12.98
CA GLY A 267 -26.01 -25.59 12.44
C GLY A 267 -26.49 -24.44 11.54
N PHE A 268 -27.76 -24.50 11.13
CA PHE A 268 -28.43 -23.39 10.44
C PHE A 268 -28.80 -22.32 11.47
N LEU A 269 -28.70 -21.02 11.09
CA LEU A 269 -29.22 -19.91 11.89
C LEU A 269 -30.62 -20.26 12.43
N PRO A 270 -30.82 -20.43 13.75
CA PRO A 270 -32.15 -20.26 14.29
C PRO A 270 -32.53 -18.83 13.94
N GLY A 271 -33.60 -18.63 13.17
CA GLY A 271 -34.04 -17.29 12.78
C GLY A 271 -34.08 -16.39 14.00
N ALA A 272 -33.18 -15.40 14.07
CA ALA A 272 -33.12 -14.51 15.20
C ALA A 272 -34.18 -13.42 14.99
N THR A 273 -35.27 -13.51 15.74
CA THR A 273 -36.12 -12.34 15.97
C THR A 273 -35.28 -11.30 16.72
N VAL A 274 -35.27 -10.05 16.25
CA VAL A 274 -34.57 -8.93 16.89
C VAL A 274 -34.95 -8.92 18.38
N THR A 275 -33.97 -8.92 19.27
CA THR A 275 -34.25 -8.90 20.71
C THR A 275 -34.75 -7.52 21.14
N ASP A 276 -35.48 -7.44 22.26
CA ASP A 276 -35.94 -6.16 22.79
C ASP A 276 -34.78 -5.20 23.10
N GLU A 277 -33.64 -5.74 23.53
CA GLU A 277 -32.41 -5.00 23.76
C GLU A 277 -31.84 -4.40 22.46
N GLN A 278 -31.87 -5.15 21.35
CA GLN A 278 -31.47 -4.65 20.04
C GLN A 278 -32.43 -3.58 19.51
N LEU A 279 -33.75 -3.72 19.75
CA LEU A 279 -34.74 -2.69 19.41
C LEU A 279 -34.56 -1.41 20.24
N GLU A 280 -34.19 -1.55 21.51
CA GLU A 280 -33.87 -0.40 22.38
C GLU A 280 -32.58 0.28 21.93
N ALA A 281 -31.52 -0.48 21.63
CA ALA A 281 -30.27 0.05 21.09
C ALA A 281 -30.48 0.82 19.78
N GLN A 282 -31.33 0.31 18.87
CA GLN A 282 -31.72 1.01 17.64
C GLN A 282 -32.49 2.30 17.92
N ARG A 283 -33.38 2.32 18.92
CA ARG A 283 -34.10 3.53 19.35
C ARG A 283 -33.15 4.57 19.94
N GLN A 284 -32.22 4.15 20.79
CA GLN A 284 -31.21 5.03 21.38
C GLN A 284 -30.25 5.60 20.34
N ALA A 285 -29.81 4.78 19.38
CA ALA A 285 -28.98 5.26 18.26
C ALA A 285 -29.71 6.33 17.43
N ARG A 286 -31.01 6.17 17.16
CA ARG A 286 -31.83 7.19 16.48
C ARG A 286 -31.98 8.48 17.30
N GLN A 287 -32.03 8.38 18.64
CA GLN A 287 -32.08 9.55 19.51
C GLN A 287 -30.74 10.30 19.54
N LEU A 288 -29.61 9.58 19.51
CA LEU A 288 -28.25 10.17 19.51
C LEU A 288 -27.93 10.89 18.19
N LEU A 289 -28.43 10.39 17.06
CA LEU A 289 -28.18 10.97 15.74
C LEU A 289 -29.07 12.19 15.44
N GLY A 290 -30.04 12.51 16.31
CA GLY A 290 -31.03 13.56 16.08
C GLY A 290 -31.98 13.25 14.90
N PRO A 291 -33.03 14.05 14.69
CA PRO A 291 -33.83 13.95 13.47
C PRO A 291 -32.96 14.33 12.25
N GLN A 292 -32.96 13.49 11.22
CA GLN A 292 -32.42 13.83 9.90
C GLN A 292 -33.31 14.86 9.20
#